data_AF-A0A935WIW8-F1
#
_entry.id   AF-A0A935WIW8-F1
#
_cell.length_a   1.000
_cell.length_b   1.000
_cell.length_c   1.000
_cell.angle_alpha   90.00
_cell.angle_beta   90.00
_cell.angle_gamma   90.00
#
_symmetry.space_group_name_H-M   'P 1'
#
loop_
_entity.id
_entity.type
_entity.pdbx_description
1 polymer ?
#
loop_
_entity_poly.entity_id
_entity_poly.type
_entity_poly.pdbx_seq_one_letter_code
_entity_poly.pdbx_strand_id
1 'polypeptide(L)' 'MAAAVTRELLARGPGRIAYVSCDPATLARDLNRLCFPGADMPARRGTGYRVTSVQPFDLFPQTAHVETVVLLEAA' A
#
# COMPACT_ATOMS: atom_id res chain seq x y z
N MET A 1 -6.11 -3.30 5.11
CA MET A 1 -5.78 -2.41 6.23
C MET A 1 -6.95 -1.47 6.59
N ALA A 2 -7.02 -0.98 7.83
CA ALA A 2 -8.01 0.04 8.22
C ALA A 2 -7.61 1.43 7.69
N ALA A 3 -8.58 2.27 7.32
CA ALA A 3 -8.33 3.61 6.76
C ALA A 3 -7.50 4.51 7.69
N ALA A 4 -7.61 4.32 9.00
CA ALA A 4 -6.81 5.04 9.99
C ALA A 4 -5.30 4.79 9.82
N VAL A 5 -4.89 3.58 9.43
CA VAL A 5 -3.46 3.25 9.28
C VAL A 5 -2.88 3.83 8.00
N THR A 6 -3.62 3.82 6.88
CA THR A 6 -3.17 4.51 5.64
C THR A 6 -2.95 6.00 5.91
N ARG A 7 -3.87 6.62 6.67
CA ARG A 7 -3.77 8.03 7.06
C ARG A 7 -2.55 8.30 7.94
N GLU A 8 -2.30 7.43 8.92
CA GLU A 8 -1.15 7.56 9.81
C GLU A 8 0.19 7.38 9.07
N LEU A 9 0.25 6.46 8.10
CA LEU A 9 1.43 6.30 7.24
C LEU A 9 1.71 7.57 6.43
N LEU A 10 0.68 8.17 5.83
CA LEU A 10 0.81 9.45 5.12
C LEU A 10 1.25 10.60 6.04
N ALA A 11 0.71 10.66 7.26
CA ALA A 11 1.06 11.66 8.26
C ALA A 11 2.49 11.49 8.81
N ARG A 12 2.99 10.26 8.93
CA ARG A 12 4.38 9.97 9.34
C ARG A 12 5.38 10.12 8.19
N GLY A 13 4.94 9.83 6.97
CA GLY A 13 5.74 9.95 5.75
C GLY A 13 7.07 9.18 5.73
N PRO A 14 7.11 7.86 6.08
CA PRO A 14 8.29 7.04 5.85
C PRO A 14 8.72 7.11 4.37
N GLY A 15 10.02 7.03 4.11
CA GLY A 15 10.54 7.12 2.74
C GLY A 15 10.19 5.91 1.86
N ARG A 16 10.01 4.74 2.48
CA ARG A 16 9.67 3.47 1.80
C ARG A 16 8.69 2.66 2.64
N ILE A 17 7.80 1.93 1.99
CA ILE A 17 6.86 1.00 2.61
C ILE A 17 6.88 -0.31 1.81
N ALA A 18 7.14 -1.42 2.51
CA ALA A 18 6.87 -2.75 1.98
C ALA A 18 5.49 -3.19 2.48
N TYR A 19 4.53 -3.36 1.57
CA TYR A 19 3.17 -3.81 1.87
C TYR A 19 3.04 -5.28 1.48
N VAL A 20 2.71 -6.16 2.42
CA VAL A 20 2.40 -7.57 2.15
C VAL A 20 0.90 -7.80 2.34
N SER A 21 0.24 -8.47 1.38
CA SER A 21 -1.20 -8.74 1.41
C SER A 21 -1.56 -10.09 0.79
N CYS A 22 -2.48 -10.81 1.42
CA CYS A 22 -3.09 -12.03 0.90
C CYS A 22 -4.35 -11.78 0.06
N ASP A 23 -4.88 -10.55 0.08
CA ASP A 23 -6.09 -10.14 -0.63
C ASP A 23 -5.76 -9.00 -1.60
N PRO A 24 -5.82 -9.26 -2.93
CA PRO A 24 -5.54 -8.25 -3.96
C PRO A 24 -6.53 -7.07 -3.97
N ALA A 25 -7.80 -7.29 -3.62
CA ALA A 25 -8.82 -6.24 -3.68
C ALA A 25 -8.62 -5.22 -2.55
N THR A 26 -8.37 -5.70 -1.32
CA THR A 26 -8.09 -4.79 -0.21
C THR A 26 -6.74 -4.10 -0.36
N LEU A 27 -5.74 -4.79 -0.93
CA LEU A 27 -4.45 -4.20 -1.32
C LEU A 27 -4.66 -3.04 -2.30
N ALA A 28 -5.38 -3.26 -3.40
CA ALA A 28 -5.62 -2.22 -4.42
C ALA A 28 -6.31 -0.98 -3.84
N ARG A 29 -7.31 -1.18 -2.96
CA ARG A 29 -7.99 -0.08 -2.25
C ARG A 29 -7.02 0.74 -1.40
N ASP A 30 -6.15 0.07 -0.66
CA ASP A 30 -5.21 0.74 0.24
C ASP A 30 -4.06 1.41 -0.52
N LEU A 31 -3.60 0.83 -1.64
CA LEU A 31 -2.68 1.47 -2.57
C LEU A 31 -3.26 2.76 -3.16
N ASN A 32 -4.54 2.76 -3.55
CA ASN A 32 -5.20 3.96 -4.05
C ASN A 32 -5.13 5.11 -3.03
N ARG A 33 -5.44 4.83 -1.75
CA ARG A 33 -5.35 5.81 -0.66
C ARG A 33 -3.93 6.34 -0.46
N LEU A 34 -2.92 5.47 -0.55
CA LEU A 34 -1.52 5.84 -0.33
C LEU A 34 -0.93 6.60 -1.53
N CYS A 35 -1.32 6.25 -2.76
CA CYS A 35 -0.80 6.87 -3.98
C CYS A 35 -1.54 8.16 -4.35
N PHE A 36 -2.84 8.22 -4.09
CA PHE A 36 -3.72 9.33 -4.42
C PHE A 36 -4.46 9.81 -3.16
N PRO A 37 -3.75 10.35 -2.16
CA PRO A 37 -4.37 10.79 -0.92
C PRO A 37 -5.38 11.92 -1.16
N GLY A 38 -6.57 11.79 -0.56
CA GLY A 38 -7.62 12.80 -0.60
C GLY A 38 -7.35 13.99 0.32
N ALA A 39 -8.20 15.02 0.23
CA ALA A 39 -8.06 16.25 1.03
C ALA A 39 -8.10 16.02 2.56
N ASP A 40 -8.72 14.93 3.01
CA ASP A 40 -8.84 14.51 4.40
C ASP A 40 -7.64 13.68 4.92
N MET A 41 -6.68 13.36 4.04
CA MET A 41 -5.45 12.63 4.37
C MET A 41 -4.20 13.48 4.12
N PRO A 42 -3.78 14.29 5.11
CA PRO A 42 -2.59 15.12 4.97
C PRO A 42 -1.34 14.25 4.87
N ALA A 43 -0.69 14.30 3.70
CA ALA A 43 0.60 13.66 3.49
C ALA A 43 1.73 14.57 3.96
N ARG A 44 2.59 14.09 4.86
CA ARG A 44 3.72 14.87 5.41
C ARG A 44 4.67 15.40 4.33
N ARG A 45 4.79 14.68 3.21
CA ARG A 45 5.69 15.02 2.11
C ARG A 45 5.02 15.88 1.03
N GLY A 46 3.72 16.20 1.19
CA GLY A 46 2.94 16.96 0.20
C GLY A 46 2.47 16.14 -1.00
N THR A 47 2.97 14.92 -1.17
CA THR A 47 2.64 13.98 -2.26
C THR A 47 2.28 12.60 -1.68
N GLY A 48 1.56 11.80 -2.47
CA GLY A 48 1.35 10.39 -2.19
C GLY A 48 2.60 9.53 -2.46
N TYR A 49 2.45 8.23 -2.27
CA TYR A 49 3.47 7.24 -2.61
C TYR A 49 3.41 6.83 -4.08
N ARG A 50 4.54 6.37 -4.62
CA ARG A 50 4.62 5.71 -5.92
C ARG A 50 4.89 4.22 -5.72
N VAL A 51 4.14 3.38 -6.42
CA VAL A 51 4.45 1.94 -6.51
C VAL A 51 5.69 1.75 -7.38
N THR A 52 6.68 1.03 -6.85
CA THR A 52 7.96 0.81 -7.54
C THR A 52 8.19 -0.65 -7.90
N SER A 53 7.55 -1.57 -7.19
CA SER A 53 7.57 -3.00 -7.49
C SER A 53 6.31 -3.67 -6.96
N VAL A 54 5.85 -4.71 -7.67
CA VAL A 54 4.77 -5.60 -7.27
C VAL A 54 5.22 -7.02 -7.58
N GLN A 55 5.20 -7.89 -6.57
CA GLN A 55 5.57 -9.29 -6.71
C GLN A 55 4.50 -10.19 -6.06
N PRO A 56 3.73 -10.94 -6.85
CA PRO A 56 2.90 -12.02 -6.37
C PRO A 56 3.75 -13.26 -5.99
N PHE A 57 3.27 -14.02 -5.02
CA PHE A 57 3.83 -15.26 -4.52
C PHE A 57 2.73 -16.31 -4.35
N ASP A 58 2.98 -17.50 -4.92
CA ASP A 58 2.20 -18.69 -4.62
C ASP A 58 2.76 -19.36 -3.36
N LEU A 59 2.25 -18.93 -2.20
CA LEU A 59 2.63 -19.49 -0.91
C LEU A 59 1.81 -20.74 -0.55
N PHE A 60 0.68 -20.95 -1.24
CA PHE A 60 -0.27 -22.02 -0.97
C PHE A 60 -0.69 -22.68 -2.29
N PRO A 61 0.17 -23.54 -2.86
CA PRO A 61 -0.09 -24.18 -4.14
C PRO A 61 -1.42 -24.91 -4.16
N GLN A 62 -2.07 -24.91 -5.32
CA GLN A 62 -3.37 -25.54 -5.54
C GLN A 62 -4.53 -24.90 -4.74
N THR A 63 -4.34 -23.67 -4.26
CA THR A 63 -5.41 -22.85 -3.68
C THR A 63 -5.61 -21.58 -4.52
N ALA A 64 -6.69 -20.84 -4.24
CA ALA A 64 -6.92 -19.52 -4.84
C ALA A 64 -6.15 -18.39 -4.14
N HIS A 65 -5.39 -18.68 -3.07
CA HIS A 65 -4.67 -17.65 -2.32
C HIS A 65 -3.45 -17.16 -3.07
N VAL A 66 -3.23 -15.86 -3.04
CA VAL A 66 -2.02 -15.22 -3.59
C VAL A 66 -1.52 -14.20 -2.59
N GLU A 67 -0.29 -14.38 -2.13
CA GLU A 67 0.40 -13.37 -1.34
C GLU A 67 1.06 -12.37 -2.29
N THR A 68 0.95 -11.08 -2.00
CA THR A 68 1.54 -10.03 -2.84
C THR A 68 2.37 -9.10 -1.98
N VAL A 69 3.60 -8.84 -2.42
CA VAL A 69 4.49 -7.83 -1.86
C VAL A 69 4.53 -6.63 -2.81
N VAL A 70 4.25 -5.45 -2.29
CA VAL A 70 4.31 -4.19 -3.02
C VAL A 70 5.31 -3.26 -2.35
N LEU A 71 6.25 -2.73 -3.13
CA LEU A 71 7.16 -1.69 -2.67
C LEU A 71 6.60 -0.32 -3.09
N LEU A 72 6.49 0.57 -2.10
CA LEU A 72 6.10 1.95 -2.25
C LEU A 72 7.28 2.84 -1.86
N GLU A 73 7.54 3.87 -2.65
CA GLU A 73 8.50 4.92 -2.32
C GLU A 73 7.79 6.26 -2.29
N ALA A 74 8.19 7.15 -1.37
CA ALA A 74 7.68 8.51 -1.38
C ALA A 74 8.03 9.19 -2.71
N ALA A 75 7.05 9.85 -3.33
CA ALA A 75 7.24 10.60 -4.57
C ALA A 75 7.95 11.94 -4.32
#